data_AF-A0A3E0MS99-F1
#
_entry.id   AF-A0A3E0MS99-F1
#
_cell.length_a   1.000
_cell.length_b   1.000
_cell.length_c   1.000
_cell.angle_alpha   90.00
_cell.angle_beta   90.00
_cell.angle_gamma   90.00
#
_symmetry.space_group_name_H-M   'P 1'
#
loop_
_entity.id
_entity.type
_entity.pdbx_description
1 polymer ?
#
loop_
_entity_poly.entity_id
_entity_poly.type
_entity_poly.pdbx_seq_one_letter_code
_entity_poly.pdbx_strand_id
1 'polypeptide(L)'
;MGLTTNEATELVKALTLRVEELEALLNPVAILAQEDTSWRVVRQKRDALLRSTDWVMTPGSTIDQAAWAAYRQALRDLPQTYQAARLEDISWPVQPSL
;
A
#
# COMPACT_ATOMS: atom_id res chain seq x y z
N MET A 1 21.33 -3.68 -37.82
CA MET A 1 22.48 -3.77 -36.90
C MET A 1 21.94 -4.23 -35.55
N GLY A 2 22.38 -5.39 -35.07
CA GLY A 2 21.99 -5.88 -33.75
C GLY A 2 22.70 -5.08 -32.66
N LEU A 3 22.08 -4.99 -31.49
CA LEU A 3 22.69 -4.40 -30.31
C LEU A 3 23.99 -5.15 -30.00
N THR A 4 25.05 -4.41 -29.72
CA THR A 4 26.29 -5.00 -29.23
C THR A 4 26.06 -5.55 -27.82
N THR A 5 26.89 -6.50 -27.39
CA THR A 5 26.83 -7.08 -26.03
C THR A 5 26.95 -6.03 -24.94
N ASN A 6 27.72 -4.96 -25.17
CA ASN A 6 27.85 -3.85 -24.22
C ASN A 6 26.56 -3.01 -24.14
N GLU A 7 25.96 -2.67 -25.28
CA GLU A 7 24.68 -1.93 -25.31
C GLU A 7 23.55 -2.74 -24.67
N ALA A 8 23.49 -4.05 -24.94
CA ALA A 8 22.54 -4.94 -24.29
C ALA A 8 22.74 -4.98 -22.77
N THR A 9 23.99 -4.99 -22.30
CA THR A 9 24.32 -5.03 -20.86
C THR A 9 23.93 -3.71 -20.16
N GLU A 10 24.18 -2.56 -20.78
CA GLU A 10 23.79 -1.26 -20.23
C GLU A 10 22.27 -1.09 -20.20
N LEU A 11 21.55 -1.57 -21.22
CA LEU A 11 20.09 -1.58 -21.21
C LEU A 11 19.52 -2.49 -20.11
N VAL A 12 20.09 -3.68 -19.91
CA VAL A 12 19.69 -4.58 -18.83
C VAL A 12 19.91 -3.92 -17.48
N LYS A 13 21.07 -3.28 -17.24
CA LYS A 13 21.32 -2.54 -15.99
C LYS A 13 20.30 -1.42 -15.77
N ALA A 14 20.03 -0.63 -16.80
CA ALA A 14 19.05 0.46 -16.71
C ALA A 14 17.63 -0.07 -16.41
N LEU A 15 17.26 -1.20 -17.01
CA LEU A 15 15.99 -1.88 -16.75
C LEU A 15 15.93 -2.44 -15.33
N THR A 16 16.98 -3.09 -14.83
CA THR A 16 17.03 -3.60 -13.45
C THR A 16 16.87 -2.47 -12.45
N LEU A 17 17.55 -1.34 -12.65
CA LEU A 17 17.44 -0.17 -11.78
C LEU A 17 16.01 0.39 -11.79
N ARG A 18 15.37 0.40 -12.95
CA ARG A 18 13.98 0.85 -13.07
C ARG A 18 12.98 -0.12 -12.44
N VAL A 19 13.27 -1.43 -12.49
CA VAL A 19 12.46 -2.46 -11.80
C VAL A 19 12.60 -2.30 -10.30
N GLU A 20 13.80 -2.10 -9.76
CA GLU A 20 14.02 -1.83 -8.34
C GLU A 20 13.28 -0.57 -7.86
N GLU A 21 13.29 0.51 -8.65
CA GLU A 21 12.50 1.71 -8.38
C GLU A 21 10.98 1.43 -8.39
N LEU A 22 10.50 0.61 -9.32
CA LEU A 22 9.09 0.23 -9.39
C LEU A 22 8.68 -0.69 -8.23
N GLU A 23 9.55 -1.63 -7.84
CA GLU A 23 9.35 -2.48 -6.67
C GLU A 23 9.27 -1.66 -5.39
N ALA A 24 10.13 -0.66 -5.22
CA ALA A 24 10.07 0.26 -4.10
C ALA A 24 8.76 1.07 -4.06
N LEU A 25 8.21 1.42 -5.23
CA LEU A 25 6.92 2.11 -5.35
C LEU A 25 5.70 1.19 -5.16
N LEU A 26 5.84 -0.11 -5.47
CA LEU A 26 4.74 -1.07 -5.51
C LEU A 26 4.82 -2.12 -4.39
N ASN A 27 5.64 -1.94 -3.36
CA ASN A 27 5.74 -2.90 -2.25
C ASN A 27 4.90 -2.46 -1.02
N PRO A 28 3.58 -2.71 -1.01
CA PRO A 28 2.73 -2.40 0.14
C PRO A 28 3.14 -3.20 1.37
N VAL A 29 3.77 -4.37 1.22
CA VAL A 29 4.19 -5.22 2.35
C VAL A 29 5.30 -4.53 3.15
N ALA A 30 6.28 -3.90 2.49
CA ALA A 30 7.32 -3.12 3.15
C ALA A 30 6.76 -1.89 3.89
N ILE A 31 5.75 -1.23 3.29
CA ILE A 31 5.09 -0.06 3.89
C ILE A 31 4.30 -0.47 5.14
N LEU A 32 3.59 -1.60 5.09
CA LEU A 32 2.80 -2.11 6.23
C LEU A 32 3.67 -2.62 7.38
N ALA A 33 4.89 -3.08 7.09
CA ALA A 33 5.86 -3.53 8.08
C ALA A 33 6.63 -2.39 8.78
N GLN A 34 6.55 -1.16 8.28
CA GLN A 34 7.29 -0.03 8.82
C GLN A 34 6.67 0.45 10.14
N GLU A 35 7.46 0.92 11.11
CA GLU A 35 6.90 1.50 12.33
C GLU A 35 6.17 2.82 12.04
N ASP A 36 5.12 3.11 12.81
CA ASP A 36 4.33 4.35 12.71
C ASP A 36 5.11 5.54 13.29
N THR A 37 6.27 5.83 12.69
CA THR A 37 7.22 6.88 13.11
C THR A 37 6.78 8.28 12.68
N SER A 38 5.93 8.38 11.65
CA SER A 38 5.40 9.64 11.16
C SER A 38 4.01 9.49 10.56
N TRP A 39 3.22 10.57 10.60
CA TRP A 39 1.93 10.65 9.90
C TRP A 39 2.02 10.38 8.40
N ARG A 40 3.19 10.56 7.80
CA ARG A 40 3.44 10.21 6.41
C ARG A 40 3.37 8.70 6.20
N VAL A 41 4.01 7.93 7.07
CA VAL A 41 4.00 6.45 7.05
C VAL A 41 2.57 5.94 7.29
N VAL A 42 1.87 6.47 8.30
CA VAL A 42 0.48 6.11 8.58
C VAL A 42 -0.43 6.34 7.37
N ARG A 43 -0.30 7.49 6.69
CA ARG A 43 -1.08 7.77 5.46
C ARG A 43 -0.72 6.82 4.33
N GLN A 44 0.57 6.50 4.15
CA GLN A 44 1.00 5.53 3.14
C GLN A 44 0.44 4.12 3.40
N LYS A 45 0.49 3.65 4.64
CA LYS A 45 -0.12 2.37 5.05
C LYS A 45 -1.61 2.34 4.78
N ARG A 46 -2.34 3.40 5.17
CA ARG A 46 -3.76 3.55 4.88
C ARG A 46 -4.03 3.45 3.38
N ASP A 47 -3.27 4.18 2.57
CA ASP A 47 -3.45 4.21 1.12
C ASP A 47 -3.13 2.85 0.48
N ALA A 48 -2.13 2.13 1.00
CA ALA A 48 -1.82 0.76 0.60
C ALA A 48 -2.97 -0.22 0.93
N LEU A 49 -3.52 -0.18 2.14
CA LEU A 49 -4.66 -1.01 2.55
C LEU A 49 -5.90 -0.70 1.72
N LEU A 50 -6.23 0.57 1.51
CA LEU A 50 -7.38 0.99 0.70
C LEU A 50 -7.23 0.53 -0.76
N ARG A 51 -6.03 0.57 -1.33
CA ARG A 51 -5.75 0.11 -2.69
C ARG A 51 -5.86 -1.41 -2.80
N SER A 52 -5.32 -2.15 -1.83
CA SER A 52 -5.37 -3.62 -1.81
C SER A 52 -6.80 -4.17 -1.66
N THR A 53 -7.70 -3.39 -1.09
CA THR A 53 -9.10 -3.75 -0.82
C THR A 53 -10.07 -3.09 -1.79
N ASP A 54 -9.57 -2.47 -2.85
CA ASP A 54 -10.40 -1.71 -3.78
C ASP A 54 -11.32 -2.61 -4.61
N TRP A 55 -10.83 -3.80 -4.98
CA TRP A 55 -11.58 -4.81 -5.69
C TRP A 55 -12.84 -5.29 -4.93
N VAL A 56 -12.83 -5.28 -3.59
CA VAL A 56 -13.96 -5.76 -2.77
C VAL A 56 -15.19 -4.85 -2.91
N MET A 57 -15.00 -3.56 -3.21
CA MET A 57 -16.07 -2.59 -3.45
C MET A 57 -16.59 -2.62 -4.90
N THR A 58 -16.06 -3.49 -5.75
CA THR A 58 -16.47 -3.56 -7.15
C THR A 58 -17.86 -4.20 -7.26
N PRO A 59 -18.79 -3.61 -8.05
CA PRO A 59 -20.10 -4.19 -8.28
C PRO A 59 -19.97 -5.62 -8.83
N GLY A 60 -20.60 -6.60 -8.16
CA GLY A 60 -20.52 -8.02 -8.51
C GLY A 60 -19.62 -8.86 -7.60
N SER A 61 -18.98 -8.25 -6.59
CA SER A 61 -18.28 -8.99 -5.52
C SER A 61 -19.28 -9.78 -4.66
N THR A 62 -18.96 -11.05 -4.36
CA THR A 62 -19.75 -11.96 -3.50
C THR A 62 -19.51 -11.73 -2.01
N ILE A 63 -18.68 -10.75 -1.65
CA ILE A 63 -18.22 -10.49 -0.30
C ILE A 63 -19.15 -9.48 0.38
N ASP A 64 -19.22 -9.51 1.71
CA ASP A 64 -20.00 -8.55 2.50
C ASP A 64 -19.47 -7.11 2.37
N GLN A 65 -19.96 -6.40 1.36
CA GLN A 65 -19.56 -5.03 1.07
C GLN A 65 -19.84 -4.07 2.23
N ALA A 66 -20.82 -4.36 3.10
CA ALA A 66 -21.12 -3.50 4.24
C ALA A 66 -20.01 -3.56 5.30
N ALA A 67 -19.53 -4.78 5.62
CA ALA A 67 -18.40 -4.97 6.54
C ALA A 67 -17.11 -4.32 6.01
N TRP A 68 -16.83 -4.48 4.71
CA TRP A 68 -15.66 -3.87 4.09
C TRP A 68 -15.78 -2.35 3.96
N ALA A 69 -16.99 -1.80 3.76
CA ALA A 69 -17.22 -0.36 3.75
C ALA A 69 -16.94 0.23 5.15
N ALA A 70 -17.40 -0.43 6.21
CA ALA A 70 -17.11 -0.03 7.59
C ALA A 70 -15.61 -0.08 7.90
N TYR A 71 -14.90 -1.15 7.49
CA TYR A 71 -13.45 -1.26 7.62
C TYR A 71 -12.71 -0.12 6.90
N ARG A 72 -13.07 0.16 5.64
CA ARG A 72 -12.45 1.22 4.85
C ARG A 72 -12.75 2.61 5.41
N GLN A 73 -13.92 2.80 6.01
CA GLN A 73 -14.26 4.04 6.70
C GLN A 73 -13.41 4.22 7.96
N ALA A 74 -13.29 3.19 8.79
CA ALA A 74 -12.42 3.21 9.97
C ALA A 74 -10.96 3.56 9.61
N LEU A 75 -10.42 3.00 8.52
CA LEU A 75 -9.09 3.35 8.01
C LEU A 75 -8.94 4.83 7.62
N ARG A 76 -9.99 5.44 7.04
CA ARG A 76 -9.97 6.86 6.66
C ARG A 76 -10.07 7.78 7.87
N ASP A 77 -10.76 7.35 8.91
CA ASP A 77 -10.98 8.13 10.12
C ASP A 77 -9.76 8.12 11.05
N LEU A 78 -8.86 7.12 10.95
CA LEU A 78 -7.62 7.03 11.74
C LEU A 78 -6.85 8.37 11.91
N PRO A 79 -6.55 9.16 10.86
CA PRO A 79 -5.77 10.38 11.01
C PRO A 79 -6.53 11.54 11.68
N GLN A 80 -7.86 11.48 11.71
CA GLN A 80 -8.68 12.44 12.45
C GLN A 80 -8.86 11.98 13.90
N THR A 81 -9.09 10.68 14.14
CA THR A 81 -9.29 10.11 15.48
C THR A 81 -8.04 10.19 16.35
N TYR A 82 -6.85 9.95 15.77
CA TYR A 82 -5.59 9.87 16.50
C TYR A 82 -4.74 11.14 16.38
N GLN A 83 -5.32 12.26 15.92
CA GLN A 83 -4.59 13.50 15.62
C GLN A 83 -3.81 14.09 16.82
N ALA A 84 -4.28 13.83 18.04
CA ALA A 84 -3.63 14.23 19.29
C ALA A 84 -2.95 13.06 20.04
N ALA A 85 -3.05 11.83 19.51
CA ALA A 85 -2.47 10.64 20.12
C ALA A 85 -1.03 10.41 19.65
N ARG A 86 -0.26 9.63 20.41
CA ARG A 86 1.06 9.18 19.98
C ARG A 86 0.88 8.19 18.84
N LEU A 87 1.76 8.24 17.84
CA LEU A 87 1.64 7.39 16.65
C LEU A 87 1.77 5.89 16.98
N GLU A 88 2.46 5.59 18.07
CA GLU A 88 2.64 4.25 18.67
C GLU A 88 1.33 3.67 19.25
N ASP A 89 0.32 4.52 19.53
CA ASP A 89 -0.99 4.09 20.05
C ASP A 89 -2.04 3.89 18.93
N ILE A 90 -1.65 4.00 17.66
CA ILE A 90 -2.58 3.85 16.54
C ILE A 90 -3.02 2.38 16.44
N SER A 91 -4.28 2.13 16.79
CA SER A 91 -4.91 0.83 16.59
C SER A 91 -5.48 0.73 15.18
N TRP A 92 -4.88 -0.14 14.36
CA TRP A 92 -5.37 -0.43 13.01
C TRP A 92 -6.59 -1.34 13.07
N PRO A 93 -7.67 -1.05 12.31
CA PRO A 93 -8.84 -1.92 12.26
C PRO A 93 -8.46 -3.30 11.74
N VAL A 94 -9.11 -4.34 12.25
CA VAL A 94 -8.90 -5.72 11.79
C VAL A 94 -9.68 -5.93 10.50
N GLN A 95 -9.02 -6.55 9.52
CA GLN A 95 -9.63 -6.87 8.24
C GLN A 95 -10.80 -7.86 8.45
N PRO A 96 -11.99 -7.60 7.87
CA PRO A 96 -13.10 -8.54 7.94
C PRO A 96 -12.78 -9.82 7.16
N SER A 97 -13.43 -10.92 7.53
CA SER A 97 -13.30 -12.20 6.82
C SER A 97 -13.79 -12.08 5.37
N LEU A 98 -13.05 -12.71 4.47
CA LEU A 98 -13.45 -12.90 3.07
C LEU A 98 -14.58 -13.92 2.96
#